data_AF-A0A149TEM1-F1
#
_entry.id   AF-A0A149TEM1-F1
#
_cell.length_a   1.000
_cell.length_b   1.000
_cell.length_c   1.000
_cell.angle_alpha   90.00
_cell.angle_beta   90.00
_cell.angle_gamma   90.00
#
_symmetry.space_group_name_H-M   'P 1'
#
loop_
_entity.id
_entity.type
_entity.pdbx_description
1 polymer ?
#
loop_
_entity_poly.entity_id
_entity_poly.type
_entity_poly.pdbx_seq_one_letter_code
_entity_poly.pdbx_strand_id
1 'polypeptide(L)'
;MEIDMSLPAGEARQSHATVSLSAAASVPLLRPLHPLLLGHTDRTFAEYLSGRSVAVQGKAREKRVCLIYARERAKDAPNAGIAKAYAQTANEVEDELVALLHATRPADPVPFPEPPAASGPQTLDELLERSAPPARGLRIVSFVRFCTDLLPGERDVH
;
A
#
# COMPACT_ATOMS: atom_id res chain seq x y z
N MET A 1 41.97 -56.26 57.64
CA MET A 1 41.18 -55.12 57.14
C MET A 1 40.80 -55.47 55.71
N GLU A 2 39.61 -56.04 55.54
CA GLU A 2 39.10 -56.46 54.24
C GLU A 2 38.34 -55.26 53.64
N ILE A 3 38.73 -54.87 52.43
CA ILE A 3 38.09 -53.77 51.69
C ILE A 3 37.07 -54.43 50.77
N ASP A 4 35.80 -54.33 51.17
CA ASP A 4 34.66 -54.81 50.41
C ASP A 4 34.40 -53.86 49.23
N MET A 5 34.88 -54.24 48.04
CA MET A 5 34.65 -53.53 46.77
C MET A 5 33.39 -54.05 46.12
N SER A 6 32.24 -53.69 46.68
CA SER A 6 30.93 -53.96 46.08
C SER A 6 30.65 -52.98 44.94
N LEU A 7 30.93 -53.40 43.71
CA LEU A 7 30.44 -52.77 42.46
C LEU A 7 29.02 -53.26 42.17
N PRO A 8 28.01 -52.38 42.05
CA PRO A 8 26.71 -52.81 41.54
C PRO A 8 26.79 -53.07 40.04
N ALA A 9 26.41 -54.29 39.69
CA ALA A 9 26.21 -54.79 38.34
C ALA A 9 25.30 -53.85 37.53
N GLY A 10 25.68 -53.61 36.28
CA GLY A 10 24.78 -52.99 35.32
C GLY A 10 23.63 -53.94 34.98
N GLU A 11 22.44 -53.38 34.78
CA GLU A 11 21.49 -53.96 33.85
C GLU A 11 20.52 -52.91 33.29
N ALA A 12 20.47 -52.92 31.96
CA ALA A 12 19.43 -52.49 31.04
C ALA A 12 18.55 -51.28 31.38
N ARG A 13 18.82 -50.20 30.64
CA ARG A 13 17.84 -49.25 30.08
C ARG A 13 16.45 -49.87 29.90
N GLN A 14 15.48 -49.50 30.74
CA GLN A 14 14.07 -49.56 30.36
C GLN A 14 13.65 -48.25 29.71
N SER A 15 13.89 -48.24 28.40
CA SER A 15 13.30 -47.35 27.43
C SER A 15 11.79 -47.58 27.34
N HIS A 16 10.96 -46.87 28.09
CA HIS A 16 9.55 -46.68 27.71
C HIS A 16 9.06 -45.30 28.17
N ALA A 17 9.69 -44.25 27.64
CA ALA A 17 8.94 -43.03 27.38
C ALA A 17 7.98 -43.35 26.23
N THR A 18 6.79 -43.83 26.57
CA THR A 18 5.66 -43.92 25.65
C THR A 18 5.29 -42.48 25.31
N VAL A 19 6.01 -41.90 24.35
CA VAL A 19 5.59 -40.68 23.67
C VAL A 19 4.31 -41.09 22.95
N SER A 20 3.17 -40.77 23.56
CA SER A 20 1.86 -40.89 22.93
C SER A 20 1.92 -40.17 21.59
N LEU A 21 2.12 -40.95 20.53
CA LEU A 21 2.11 -40.53 19.14
C LEU A 21 0.64 -40.32 18.71
N SER A 22 -0.07 -39.45 19.43
CA SER A 22 -1.35 -38.90 19.01
C SER A 22 -1.27 -37.38 18.93
N ALA A 23 -0.11 -36.86 18.55
CA ALA A 23 -0.12 -35.65 17.76
C ALA A 23 -0.72 -36.06 16.42
N ALA A 24 -2.05 -36.02 16.32
CA ALA A 24 -2.72 -35.92 15.03
C ALA A 24 -1.95 -34.84 14.29
N ALA A 25 -1.12 -35.26 13.34
CA ALA A 25 -0.31 -34.40 12.52
C ALA A 25 -1.32 -33.56 11.78
N SER A 26 -1.66 -32.42 12.38
CA SER A 26 -2.47 -31.40 11.78
C SER A 26 -1.57 -30.93 10.66
N VAL A 27 -1.71 -31.56 9.49
CA VAL A 27 -1.09 -31.13 8.26
C VAL A 27 -1.38 -29.63 8.23
N PRO A 28 -0.36 -28.75 8.31
CA PRO A 28 -0.60 -27.33 8.31
C PRO A 28 -1.26 -27.02 6.98
N LEU A 29 -2.59 -26.90 6.99
CA LEU A 29 -3.34 -26.58 5.81
C LEU A 29 -2.97 -25.15 5.49
N LEU A 30 -2.21 -24.98 4.41
CA LEU A 30 -1.93 -23.67 3.85
C LEU A 30 -3.25 -22.93 3.72
N ARG A 31 -3.36 -21.79 4.40
CA ARG A 31 -4.56 -20.97 4.29
C ARG A 31 -4.77 -20.56 2.82
N PRO A 32 -6.02 -20.37 2.39
CA PRO A 32 -6.30 -19.78 1.09
C PRO A 32 -5.57 -18.43 0.95
N LEU A 33 -5.09 -18.15 -0.26
CA LEU A 33 -4.46 -16.86 -0.55
C LEU A 33 -5.45 -15.72 -0.32
N HIS A 34 -4.92 -14.58 0.11
CA HIS A 34 -5.64 -13.35 0.30
C HIS A 34 -6.31 -12.93 -1.03
N PRO A 35 -7.56 -12.43 -1.01
CA PRO A 35 -8.28 -12.06 -2.23
C PRO A 35 -7.53 -11.09 -3.16
N LEU A 36 -6.71 -10.19 -2.58
CA LEU A 36 -5.86 -9.26 -3.35
C LEU A 36 -4.71 -9.92 -4.11
N LEU A 37 -4.35 -11.15 -3.76
CA LEU A 37 -3.26 -11.90 -4.39
C LEU A 37 -3.79 -13.08 -5.22
N LEU A 38 -5.04 -13.45 -5.00
CA LEU A 38 -5.69 -14.57 -5.65
C LEU A 38 -5.88 -14.31 -7.15
N GLY A 39 -5.58 -15.31 -7.98
CA GLY A 39 -5.81 -15.27 -9.43
C GLY A 39 -4.82 -14.40 -10.22
N HIS A 40 -3.87 -13.75 -9.57
CA HIS A 40 -2.87 -12.95 -10.28
C HIS A 40 -1.81 -13.83 -10.94
N THR A 41 -1.66 -13.71 -12.26
CA THR A 41 -0.43 -14.06 -13.00
C THR A 41 0.65 -13.01 -12.76
N ASP A 42 1.91 -13.32 -13.08
CA ASP A 42 3.01 -12.34 -12.91
C ASP A 42 2.81 -11.07 -13.73
N ARG A 43 2.17 -11.20 -14.90
CA ARG A 43 1.77 -10.07 -15.74
C ARG A 43 0.69 -9.22 -15.06
N THR A 44 -0.41 -9.83 -14.63
CA THR A 44 -1.51 -9.08 -13.98
C THR A 44 -1.08 -8.46 -12.65
N PHE A 45 -0.13 -9.09 -11.96
CA PHE A 45 0.45 -8.52 -10.74
C PHE A 45 1.36 -7.33 -11.04
N ALA A 46 2.16 -7.41 -12.10
CA ALA A 46 2.93 -6.27 -12.60
C ALA A 46 2.04 -5.09 -12.95
N GLU A 47 0.93 -5.34 -13.66
CA GLU A 47 -0.07 -4.35 -14.01
C GLU A 47 -0.72 -3.74 -12.76
N TYR A 48 -1.10 -4.56 -11.78
CA TYR A 48 -1.63 -4.09 -10.49
C TYR A 48 -0.65 -3.19 -9.71
N LEU A 49 0.65 -3.43 -9.84
CA LEU A 49 1.69 -2.63 -9.20
C LEU A 49 2.07 -1.35 -9.96
N SER A 50 1.60 -1.17 -11.20
CA SER A 50 2.09 -0.13 -12.11
C SER A 50 1.90 1.30 -11.58
N GLY A 51 0.84 1.57 -10.81
CA GLY A 51 0.59 2.86 -10.18
C GLY A 51 1.41 3.14 -8.91
N ARG A 52 2.32 2.25 -8.51
CA ARG A 52 3.13 2.36 -7.29
C ARG A 52 4.57 2.72 -7.62
N SER A 53 5.31 3.27 -6.65
CA SER A 53 6.72 3.63 -6.84
C SER A 53 7.60 2.41 -7.14
N VAL A 54 8.66 2.58 -7.92
CA VAL A 54 9.57 1.49 -8.34
C VAL A 54 10.10 0.68 -7.16
N ALA A 55 10.44 1.35 -6.05
CA ALA A 55 10.89 0.68 -4.83
C ALA A 55 9.82 -0.27 -4.24
N VAL A 56 8.55 0.16 -4.23
CA VAL A 56 7.43 -0.67 -3.79
C VAL A 56 7.20 -1.82 -4.75
N GLN A 57 7.29 -1.58 -6.06
CA GLN A 57 7.15 -2.64 -7.07
C GLN A 57 8.21 -3.73 -6.87
N GLY A 58 9.47 -3.35 -6.66
CA GLY A 58 10.56 -4.29 -6.39
C GLY A 58 10.31 -5.12 -5.14
N LYS A 59 10.00 -4.46 -4.01
CA LYS A 59 9.72 -5.14 -2.74
C LYS A 59 8.50 -6.05 -2.80
N ALA A 60 7.44 -5.65 -3.50
CA ALA A 60 6.25 -6.47 -3.69
C ALA A 60 6.52 -7.72 -4.53
N ARG A 61 7.34 -7.60 -5.58
CA ARG A 61 7.75 -8.75 -6.42
C ARG A 61 8.61 -9.74 -5.64
N GLU A 62 9.59 -9.25 -4.89
CA GLU A 62 10.43 -10.08 -4.03
C GLU A 62 9.59 -10.88 -3.04
N LYS A 63 8.69 -10.20 -2.30
CA LYS A 63 7.77 -10.86 -1.37
C LYS A 63 6.88 -11.89 -2.05
N ARG A 64 6.39 -11.60 -3.26
CA ARG A 64 5.58 -12.56 -4.03
C ARG A 64 6.38 -13.81 -4.39
N VAL A 65 7.64 -13.67 -4.79
CA VAL A 65 8.52 -14.83 -5.07
C VAL A 65 8.75 -15.64 -3.79
N CYS A 66 9.06 -14.98 -2.67
CA CYS A 66 9.23 -15.63 -1.37
C CYS A 66 7.95 -16.38 -0.93
N LEU A 67 6.78 -15.78 -1.13
CA LEU A 67 5.48 -16.38 -0.83
C LEU A 67 5.27 -17.67 -1.64
N ILE A 68 5.44 -17.59 -2.97
CA ILE A 68 5.28 -18.75 -3.86
C ILE A 68 6.25 -19.86 -3.44
N TYR A 69 7.53 -19.51 -3.25
CA TYR A 69 8.54 -20.47 -2.84
C TYR A 69 8.19 -21.13 -1.51
N ALA A 70 7.83 -20.37 -0.47
CA ALA A 70 7.46 -20.92 0.83
C ALA A 70 6.23 -21.85 0.75
N ARG A 71 5.23 -21.49 -0.05
CA ARG A 71 4.03 -22.33 -0.25
C ARG A 71 4.35 -23.62 -0.98
N GLU A 72 5.17 -23.60 -2.02
CA GLU A 72 5.61 -24.82 -2.71
C GLU A 72 6.45 -25.70 -1.78
N ARG A 73 7.40 -25.12 -1.03
CA ARG A 73 8.22 -25.88 -0.07
C ARG A 73 7.44 -26.46 1.09
N ALA A 74 6.33 -25.84 1.49
CA ALA A 74 5.42 -26.41 2.48
C ALA A 74 4.69 -27.66 1.97
N LYS A 75 4.36 -27.73 0.68
CA LYS A 75 3.74 -28.91 0.04
C LYS A 75 4.75 -30.06 -0.10
N ASP A 76 5.98 -29.74 -0.49
CA ASP A 76 7.05 -30.71 -0.76
C ASP A 76 7.89 -31.05 0.49
N ALA A 77 7.45 -30.63 1.68
CA ALA A 77 8.22 -30.78 2.90
C ALA A 77 8.31 -32.27 3.32
N PRO A 78 9.50 -32.76 3.72
CA PRO A 78 9.71 -34.17 4.06
C PRO A 78 9.11 -34.56 5.42
N ASN A 79 8.74 -33.59 6.25
CA ASN A 79 8.04 -33.83 7.52
C ASN A 79 7.14 -32.65 7.90
N ALA A 80 6.20 -32.91 8.81
CA ALA A 80 5.19 -31.95 9.24
C ALA A 80 5.77 -30.71 9.95
N GLY A 81 6.91 -30.83 10.64
CA GLY A 81 7.56 -29.70 11.29
C GLY A 81 8.10 -28.68 10.28
N ILE A 82 8.78 -29.17 9.24
CA ILE A 82 9.28 -28.34 8.15
C ILE A 82 8.12 -27.76 7.33
N ALA A 83 7.08 -28.56 7.07
CA ALA A 83 5.87 -28.08 6.41
C ALA A 83 5.24 -26.91 7.18
N LYS A 84 5.20 -27.01 8.51
CA LYS A 84 4.64 -25.97 9.40
C LYS A 84 5.48 -24.70 9.37
N ALA A 85 6.80 -24.82 9.41
CA ALA A 85 7.70 -23.67 9.32
C ALA A 85 7.51 -22.91 7.99
N TYR A 86 7.50 -23.62 6.86
CA TYR A 86 7.28 -22.99 5.55
C TYR A 86 5.87 -22.41 5.39
N ALA A 87 4.85 -23.10 5.90
CA ALA A 87 3.48 -22.58 5.90
C ALA A 87 3.37 -21.29 6.74
N GLN A 88 4.06 -21.23 7.88
CA GLN A 88 4.12 -20.03 8.71
C GLN A 88 4.86 -18.89 7.99
N THR A 89 6.02 -19.15 7.39
CA THR A 89 6.73 -18.15 6.57
C THR A 89 5.86 -17.64 5.43
N ALA A 90 5.14 -18.53 4.74
CA ALA A 90 4.21 -18.13 3.68
C ALA A 90 3.13 -17.17 4.23
N ASN A 91 2.57 -17.47 5.40
CA ASN A 91 1.56 -16.61 6.01
C ASN A 91 2.10 -15.24 6.37
N GLU A 92 3.28 -15.18 6.99
CA GLU A 92 3.93 -13.92 7.39
C GLU A 92 4.27 -13.06 6.17
N VAL A 93 4.87 -13.65 5.13
CA VAL A 93 5.20 -12.95 3.89
C VAL A 93 3.95 -12.45 3.17
N GLU A 94 2.87 -13.23 3.17
CA GLU A 94 1.58 -12.82 2.63
C GLU A 94 1.01 -11.61 3.37
N ASP A 95 1.02 -11.62 4.71
CA ASP A 95 0.53 -10.51 5.51
C ASP A 95 1.36 -9.24 5.29
N GLU A 96 2.69 -9.37 5.22
CA GLU A 96 3.58 -8.25 4.90
C GLU A 96 3.36 -7.71 3.49
N LEU A 97 3.11 -8.58 2.52
CA LEU A 97 2.82 -8.17 1.15
C LEU A 97 1.48 -7.42 1.09
N VAL A 98 0.44 -7.96 1.72
CA VAL A 98 -0.88 -7.32 1.79
C VAL A 98 -0.79 -5.97 2.50
N ALA A 99 -0.08 -5.89 3.62
CA ALA A 99 0.15 -4.64 4.34
C ALA A 99 0.88 -3.60 3.47
N LEU A 100 1.94 -4.00 2.75
CA LEU A 100 2.63 -3.13 1.81
C LEU A 100 1.69 -2.60 0.72
N LEU A 101 0.84 -3.47 0.17
CA LEU A 101 -0.12 -3.12 -0.88
C LEU A 101 -1.22 -2.17 -0.38
N HIS A 102 -1.66 -2.31 0.87
CA HIS A 102 -2.61 -1.36 1.45
C HIS A 102 -1.96 -0.02 1.76
N ALA A 103 -0.77 -0.02 2.38
CA ALA A 103 -0.06 1.19 2.77
C ALA A 103 0.34 2.08 1.58
N THR A 104 0.53 1.48 0.41
CA THR A 104 1.00 2.19 -0.81
C THR A 104 -0.07 2.25 -1.88
N ARG A 105 -1.35 2.13 -1.50
CA ARG A 105 -2.48 2.22 -2.44
C ARG A 105 -2.44 3.58 -3.16
N PRO A 106 -2.45 3.61 -4.50
CA PRO A 106 -2.56 4.86 -5.25
C PRO A 106 -3.82 5.62 -4.85
N ALA A 107 -3.75 6.95 -4.78
CA ALA A 107 -4.94 7.76 -4.53
C ALA A 107 -5.96 7.51 -5.65
N ASP A 108 -7.22 7.25 -5.28
CA ASP A 108 -8.29 7.15 -6.26
C ASP A 108 -8.39 8.52 -6.95
N PRO A 109 -8.39 8.60 -8.29
CA PRO A 109 -8.49 9.87 -8.99
C PRO A 109 -9.80 10.55 -8.58
N VAL A 110 -9.69 11.69 -7.91
CA VAL A 110 -10.84 12.52 -7.57
C VAL A 110 -11.45 12.98 -8.90
N PRO A 111 -12.74 12.68 -9.17
CA PRO A 111 -13.39 13.20 -10.35
C PRO A 111 -13.33 14.72 -10.28
N PHE A 112 -12.62 15.34 -11.23
CA PHE A 112 -12.75 16.77 -11.41
C PHE A 112 -14.19 17.05 -11.85
N PRO A 113 -14.92 17.97 -11.19
CA PRO A 113 -16.20 18.40 -11.71
C PRO A 113 -15.96 18.93 -13.13
N GLU A 114 -16.73 18.43 -14.10
CA GLU A 114 -16.65 18.92 -15.47
C GLU A 114 -16.79 20.45 -15.45
N PRO A 115 -15.87 21.21 -16.06
CA PRO A 115 -16.04 22.64 -16.18
C PRO A 115 -17.40 22.86 -16.88
N PRO A 116 -18.23 23.81 -16.40
CA PRO A 116 -19.51 24.08 -17.03
C PRO A 116 -19.23 24.31 -18.51
N ALA A 117 -19.89 23.53 -19.37
CA ALA A 117 -19.68 23.55 -20.80
C ALA A 117 -19.65 25.01 -21.25
N ALA A 118 -18.47 25.48 -21.66
CA ALA A 118 -18.30 26.83 -22.14
C ALA A 118 -19.29 27.00 -23.30
N SER A 119 -20.32 27.79 -23.05
CA SER A 119 -21.38 28.08 -24.00
C SER A 119 -20.77 28.86 -25.16
N GLY A 120 -20.30 28.12 -26.17
CA GLY A 120 -19.81 28.62 -27.46
C GLY A 120 -18.60 29.57 -27.38
N PRO A 121 -17.92 29.80 -28.52
CA PRO A 121 -17.07 30.98 -28.64
C PRO A 121 -17.97 32.22 -28.52
N GLN A 122 -17.84 32.97 -27.43
CA GLN A 122 -18.47 34.28 -27.30
C GLN A 122 -17.90 35.17 -28.40
N THR A 123 -18.75 35.57 -29.35
CA THR A 123 -18.38 36.55 -30.35
C THR A 123 -18.19 37.92 -29.68
N LEU A 124 -17.23 38.70 -30.16
CA LEU A 124 -16.87 40.01 -29.61
C LEU A 124 -18.08 40.96 -29.51
N ASP A 125 -19.07 40.79 -30.39
CA ASP A 125 -20.36 41.49 -30.35
C ASP A 125 -21.21 41.17 -29.10
N GLU A 126 -21.18 39.95 -28.58
CA GLU A 126 -21.94 39.57 -27.37
C GLU A 126 -21.32 40.17 -26.10
N LEU A 127 -20.00 40.39 -26.10
CA LEU A 127 -19.29 41.11 -25.03
C LEU A 127 -19.59 42.61 -25.10
N LEU A 128 -19.74 43.17 -26.30
CA LEU A 128 -20.10 44.57 -26.52
C LEU A 128 -21.55 44.85 -26.13
N GLU A 129 -22.50 43.98 -26.47
CA GLU A 129 -23.91 44.13 -26.06
C GLU A 129 -24.10 44.03 -24.54
N ARG A 130 -23.35 43.16 -23.86
CA ARG A 130 -23.35 43.08 -22.38
C ARG A 130 -22.69 44.27 -21.70
N SER A 131 -21.89 45.07 -22.42
CA SER A 131 -21.19 46.23 -21.90
C SER A 131 -21.98 47.54 -22.02
N ALA A 132 -23.17 47.53 -22.60
CA ALA A 132 -24.03 48.72 -22.64
C ALA A 132 -24.61 49.00 -21.23
N PRO A 133 -24.23 50.13 -20.58
CA PRO A 133 -24.72 50.43 -19.24
C PRO A 133 -26.19 50.89 -19.31
N PRO A 134 -27.09 50.39 -18.44
CA PRO A 134 -28.33 51.11 -18.19
C PRO A 134 -27.94 52.43 -17.52
N ALA A 135 -28.25 53.54 -18.19
CA ALA A 135 -28.10 54.89 -17.67
C ALA A 135 -28.88 55.04 -16.35
N ARG A 136 -28.23 54.78 -15.21
CA ARG A 136 -28.68 55.19 -13.88
C ARG A 136 -27.49 55.66 -13.05
N GLY A 137 -27.28 56.97 -13.12
CA GLY A 137 -27.05 57.83 -11.97
C GLY A 137 -25.89 57.51 -11.02
N LEU A 138 -24.88 58.38 -11.08
CA LEU A 138 -24.13 58.89 -9.92
C LEU A 138 -23.35 57.86 -9.09
N ARG A 139 -22.13 57.51 -9.53
CA ARG A 139 -21.06 57.02 -8.61
C ARG A 139 -19.62 57.09 -9.16
N ILE A 140 -19.37 57.80 -10.26
CA ILE A 140 -18.03 57.84 -10.89
C ILE A 140 -17.19 59.04 -10.40
N VAL A 141 -17.82 60.07 -9.83
CA VAL A 141 -17.11 61.28 -9.34
C VAL A 141 -16.19 60.96 -8.15
N SER A 142 -16.50 59.92 -7.37
CA SER A 142 -15.74 59.52 -6.18
C SER A 142 -14.41 58.83 -6.49
N PHE A 143 -14.32 58.09 -7.60
CA PHE A 143 -13.14 57.28 -7.94
C PHE A 143 -12.04 58.13 -8.58
N VAL A 144 -12.40 59.11 -9.41
CA VAL A 144 -11.43 60.01 -10.04
C VAL A 144 -10.73 60.89 -9.00
N ARG A 145 -11.45 61.34 -7.96
CA ARG A 145 -10.88 62.11 -6.84
C ARG A 145 -9.91 61.29 -5.97
N PHE A 146 -10.14 59.99 -5.82
CA PHE A 146 -9.21 59.09 -5.11
C PHE A 146 -7.90 58.90 -5.88
N CYS A 147 -7.95 58.82 -7.22
CA CYS A 147 -6.75 58.66 -8.04
C CYS A 147 -5.88 59.92 -8.10
N THR A 148 -6.45 61.13 -7.93
CA THR A 148 -5.67 62.38 -7.91
C THR A 148 -4.98 62.67 -6.58
N ASP A 149 -5.42 62.09 -5.46
CA ASP A 149 -4.82 62.32 -4.12
C ASP A 149 -3.63 61.39 -3.81
N LEU A 150 -3.26 60.48 -4.71
CA LEU A 150 -2.22 59.46 -4.51
C LEU A 150 -0.93 59.68 -5.33
N LEU A 151 -0.75 60.84 -5.97
CA LEU A 151 0.53 61.23 -6.56
C LEU A 151 1.34 62.05 -5.55
N PRO A 152 2.38 61.48 -4.88
CA PRO A 152 3.36 62.30 -4.19
C PRO A 152 4.09 63.16 -5.23
N GLY A 153 3.93 64.47 -5.10
CA GLY A 153 4.51 65.46 -5.98
C GLY A 153 6.02 65.29 -6.14
N GLU A 154 6.47 65.46 -7.38
CA GLU A 154 7.84 65.84 -7.69
C GLU A 154 8.21 67.06 -6.85
N ARG A 155 9.06 66.85 -5.83
CA ARG A 155 9.83 67.94 -5.23
C ARG A 155 11.12 68.06 -6.01
N ASP A 156 11.06 68.98 -6.96
CA ASP A 156 12.16 69.77 -7.48
C ASP A 156 13.04 70.27 -6.32
N VAL A 157 14.32 69.89 -6.31
CA VAL A 157 15.35 70.49 -5.44
C VAL A 157 16.61 70.67 -6.27
N HIS A 158 16.81 71.92 -6.68
CA HIS A 158 18.07 72.52 -7.11
C HIS A 158 19.17 72.42 -6.05
#